data_AF-A0AAE3JTB1-F1
#
_entry.id   AF-A0AAE3JTB1-F1
#
_cell.length_a   1.000
_cell.length_b   1.000
_cell.length_c   1.000
_cell.angle_alpha   90.00
_cell.angle_beta   90.00
_cell.angle_gamma   90.00
#
_symmetry.space_group_name_H-M   'P 1'
#
loop_
_entity.id
_entity.type
_entity.pdbx_description
1 polymer ?
#
loop_
_entity_poly.entity_id
_entity_poly.type
_entity_poly.pdbx_seq_one_letter_code
_entity_poly.pdbx_strand_id
1 'polypeptide(L)'
;MRKILKIFVCFIGIMISASTVSASKLEILSESEDYEKIVELADEIVSITNGGPVEDPFEEGIRVSDIDFDNALKEYIDTPLLTSELLSVSEVESALEQSDYIWIIPIRAYGHLYEACAVRANGEDGQPIDQWHISGARGYELDDTPTYIEQLNISLAANPDIVWDNYKFRLVGGVDPIRFPVWITFTETQMEYLIPGREDAAACLTDSSEIAEDRLDGEEEFHAYSYAAVVAAVADSSYIETEDAQGGTNIVLNVADQPVKHQNKMLVITLGIGILAIGVIAILAIKRKQRK
;
A
#
# COMPACT_ATOMS: atom_id res chain seq x y z
N MET A 1 -8.64 43.72 -26.83
CA MET A 1 -8.74 43.15 -25.45
C MET A 1 -9.91 42.19 -25.25
N ARG A 2 -11.14 42.47 -25.73
CA ARG A 2 -12.32 41.60 -25.52
C ARG A 2 -12.29 40.21 -26.20
N LYS A 3 -11.46 40.01 -27.23
CA LYS A 3 -11.32 38.71 -27.94
C LYS A 3 -10.29 37.76 -27.28
N ILE A 4 -9.26 38.30 -26.63
CA ILE A 4 -8.22 37.51 -25.94
C ILE A 4 -8.77 36.97 -24.60
N LEU A 5 -9.68 37.70 -23.95
CA LEU A 5 -10.30 37.27 -22.70
C LEU A 5 -11.24 36.06 -22.87
N LYS A 6 -11.84 35.86 -24.06
CA LYS A 6 -12.72 34.71 -24.33
C LYS A 6 -11.95 33.39 -24.54
N ILE A 7 -10.72 33.46 -25.06
CA ILE A 7 -9.87 32.27 -25.25
C ILE A 7 -9.31 31.78 -23.89
N PHE A 8 -9.03 32.70 -22.97
CA PHE A 8 -8.55 32.35 -21.62
C PHE A 8 -9.64 31.72 -20.74
N VAL A 9 -10.90 32.13 -20.89
CA VAL A 9 -12.02 31.51 -20.16
C VAL A 9 -12.33 30.10 -20.67
N CYS A 10 -12.09 29.81 -21.96
CA CYS A 10 -12.20 28.43 -22.46
C CYS A 10 -11.08 27.53 -21.94
N PHE A 11 -9.86 28.02 -21.73
CA PHE A 11 -8.77 27.22 -21.15
C PHE A 11 -8.96 26.95 -19.64
N ILE A 12 -9.52 27.90 -18.89
CA ILE A 12 -9.85 27.69 -17.47
C ILE A 12 -11.06 26.75 -17.32
N GLY A 13 -11.99 26.74 -18.28
CA GLY A 13 -13.12 25.80 -18.30
C GLY A 13 -12.74 24.35 -18.62
N ILE A 14 -11.64 24.12 -19.35
CA ILE A 14 -11.16 22.77 -19.68
C ILE A 14 -10.35 22.16 -18.52
N MET A 15 -9.65 22.97 -17.71
CA MET A 15 -8.87 22.49 -16.56
C MET A 15 -9.70 22.15 -15.30
N ILE A 16 -10.99 22.56 -15.25
CA ILE A 16 -11.91 22.16 -14.16
C ILE A 16 -12.76 20.95 -14.56
N SER A 17 -12.47 20.36 -15.73
CA SER A 17 -12.92 19.01 -16.10
C SER A 17 -11.78 18.00 -15.94
N ALA A 18 -10.76 18.31 -15.12
CA ALA A 18 -10.00 17.26 -14.48
C ALA A 18 -10.99 16.59 -13.53
N SER A 19 -11.60 15.52 -14.01
CA SER A 19 -12.41 14.60 -13.24
C SER A 19 -11.78 14.47 -11.87
N THR A 20 -12.44 14.97 -10.82
CA THR A 20 -12.25 14.37 -9.50
C THR A 20 -12.89 13.00 -9.59
N VAL A 21 -12.27 12.09 -10.36
CA VAL A 21 -12.33 10.68 -10.02
C VAL A 21 -11.77 10.69 -8.62
N SER A 22 -12.67 10.59 -7.64
CA SER A 22 -12.27 10.29 -6.28
C SER A 22 -11.48 9.01 -6.40
N ALA A 23 -10.14 9.10 -6.39
CA ALA A 23 -9.29 7.94 -6.45
C ALA A 23 -9.76 6.99 -5.34
N SER A 24 -10.02 5.74 -5.71
CA SER A 24 -10.55 4.76 -4.76
C SER A 24 -9.57 4.61 -3.60
N LYS A 25 -10.11 4.52 -2.38
CA LYS A 25 -9.29 4.43 -1.16
C LYS A 25 -8.42 3.19 -1.17
N LEU A 26 -9.03 2.08 -1.55
CA LEU A 26 -8.39 0.83 -1.93
C LEU A 26 -8.55 0.63 -3.43
N GLU A 27 -7.66 -0.14 -4.04
CA GLU A 27 -7.83 -0.58 -5.42
C GLU A 27 -8.37 -2.00 -5.43
N ILE A 28 -9.69 -2.10 -5.54
CA ILE A 28 -10.43 -3.36 -5.56
C ILE A 28 -10.78 -3.76 -6.98
N LEU A 29 -10.84 -5.07 -7.23
CA LEU A 29 -11.01 -5.63 -8.57
C LEU A 29 -12.37 -5.25 -9.17
N SER A 30 -13.43 -5.23 -8.35
CA SER A 30 -14.79 -4.87 -8.77
C SER A 30 -14.94 -3.45 -9.32
N GLU A 31 -13.97 -2.57 -9.04
CA GLU A 31 -13.90 -1.21 -9.58
C GLU A 31 -12.90 -1.07 -10.75
N SER A 32 -12.22 -2.16 -11.12
CA SER A 32 -11.17 -2.19 -12.14
C SER A 32 -11.72 -2.57 -13.52
N GLU A 33 -11.04 -2.09 -14.57
CA GLU A 33 -11.24 -2.57 -15.95
C GLU A 33 -10.82 -4.04 -16.15
N ASP A 34 -10.05 -4.60 -15.20
CA ASP A 34 -9.62 -5.99 -15.21
C ASP A 34 -10.71 -6.97 -14.74
N TYR A 35 -11.81 -6.47 -14.14
CA TYR A 35 -12.83 -7.30 -13.48
C TYR A 35 -13.33 -8.45 -14.35
N GLU A 36 -13.88 -8.13 -15.54
CA GLU A 36 -14.48 -9.14 -16.42
C GLU A 36 -13.45 -10.20 -16.85
N LYS A 37 -12.22 -9.78 -17.14
CA LYS A 37 -11.12 -10.66 -17.58
C LYS A 37 -10.69 -11.64 -16.49
N ILE A 38 -10.70 -11.21 -15.23
CA ILE A 38 -10.27 -12.03 -14.10
C ILE A 38 -11.39 -12.94 -13.61
N VAL A 39 -12.64 -12.48 -13.65
CA VAL A 39 -13.81 -13.33 -13.33
C VAL A 39 -13.93 -14.50 -14.30
N GLU A 40 -13.55 -14.32 -15.57
CA GLU A 40 -13.46 -15.41 -16.55
C GLU A 40 -12.47 -16.52 -16.15
N LEU A 41 -11.53 -16.25 -15.24
CA LEU A 41 -10.54 -17.23 -14.74
C LEU A 41 -11.05 -18.03 -13.54
N ALA A 42 -12.33 -17.91 -13.13
CA ALA A 42 -12.85 -18.59 -11.94
C ALA A 42 -12.63 -20.11 -11.93
N ASP A 43 -12.81 -20.79 -13.07
CA ASP A 43 -12.57 -22.24 -13.18
C ASP A 43 -11.07 -22.57 -13.05
N GLU A 44 -10.18 -21.70 -13.53
CA GLU A 44 -8.73 -21.84 -13.38
C GLU A 44 -8.32 -21.67 -11.92
N ILE A 45 -8.87 -20.68 -11.22
CA ILE A 45 -8.67 -20.46 -9.78
C ILE A 45 -9.05 -21.72 -8.99
N VAL A 46 -10.24 -22.28 -9.24
CA VAL A 46 -10.69 -23.53 -8.60
C VAL A 46 -9.74 -24.69 -8.91
N SER A 47 -9.36 -24.86 -10.17
CA SER A 47 -8.48 -25.95 -10.61
C SER A 47 -7.12 -25.89 -9.94
N ILE A 48 -6.51 -24.70 -9.84
CA ILE A 48 -5.18 -24.51 -9.24
C ILE A 48 -5.24 -24.71 -7.73
N THR A 49 -6.27 -24.15 -7.08
CA THR A 49 -6.41 -24.23 -5.62
C THR A 49 -6.63 -25.67 -5.16
N ASN A 50 -7.51 -26.42 -5.83
CA ASN A 50 -7.76 -27.84 -5.54
C ASN A 50 -6.61 -28.77 -5.97
N GLY A 51 -5.79 -28.34 -6.95
CA GLY A 51 -4.67 -29.12 -7.48
C GLY A 51 -3.33 -28.86 -6.79
N GLY A 52 -3.31 -27.97 -5.78
CA GLY A 52 -2.10 -27.57 -5.07
C GLY A 52 -1.47 -28.69 -4.22
N PRO A 53 -0.22 -28.50 -3.75
CA PRO A 53 0.51 -29.50 -2.96
C PRO A 53 0.02 -29.61 -1.50
N VAL A 54 -0.87 -28.72 -1.06
CA VAL A 54 -1.47 -28.78 0.27
C VAL A 54 -2.44 -29.96 0.26
N GLU A 55 -2.28 -30.90 1.21
CA GLU A 55 -3.30 -31.93 1.44
C GLU A 55 -4.61 -31.23 1.78
N ASP A 56 -5.51 -31.11 0.80
CA ASP A 56 -6.82 -30.50 0.99
C ASP A 56 -7.58 -31.34 2.04
N PRO A 57 -7.88 -30.79 3.23
CA PRO A 57 -8.59 -31.56 4.25
C PRO A 57 -10.05 -31.84 3.85
N PHE A 58 -10.53 -31.33 2.71
CA PHE A 58 -11.94 -31.35 2.32
C PHE A 58 -12.23 -32.27 1.13
N GLU A 59 -13.14 -33.25 1.32
CA GLU A 59 -13.55 -34.18 0.26
C GLU A 59 -14.27 -33.49 -0.93
N GLU A 60 -14.89 -32.33 -0.71
CA GLU A 60 -15.70 -31.62 -1.72
C GLU A 60 -14.91 -30.57 -2.53
N GLY A 61 -13.71 -30.19 -2.08
CA GLY A 61 -12.88 -29.14 -2.68
C GLY A 61 -13.50 -27.74 -2.67
N ILE A 62 -12.73 -26.75 -3.14
CA ILE A 62 -13.16 -25.37 -3.38
C ILE A 62 -14.08 -25.29 -4.60
N ARG A 63 -15.05 -24.36 -4.57
CA ARG A 63 -15.98 -24.04 -5.66
C ARG A 63 -15.87 -22.60 -6.09
N VAL A 64 -16.40 -22.28 -7.28
CA VAL A 64 -16.47 -20.89 -7.79
C VAL A 64 -17.23 -19.96 -6.83
N SER A 65 -18.22 -20.48 -6.11
CA SER A 65 -18.98 -19.70 -5.12
C SER A 65 -18.17 -19.24 -3.91
N ASP A 66 -17.00 -19.84 -3.70
CA ASP A 66 -16.14 -19.58 -2.55
C ASP A 66 -15.12 -18.46 -2.85
N ILE A 67 -15.04 -18.04 -4.13
CA ILE A 67 -14.17 -16.97 -4.60
C ILE A 67 -14.83 -15.62 -4.32
N ASP A 68 -14.08 -14.73 -3.66
CA ASP A 68 -14.53 -13.39 -3.30
C ASP A 68 -13.87 -12.34 -4.20
N PHE A 69 -14.44 -12.16 -5.39
CA PHE A 69 -13.98 -11.14 -6.34
C PHE A 69 -14.23 -9.71 -5.87
N ASP A 70 -15.18 -9.50 -4.94
CA ASP A 70 -15.53 -8.17 -4.45
C ASP A 70 -14.45 -7.63 -3.50
N ASN A 71 -13.76 -8.52 -2.78
CA ASN A 71 -12.63 -8.19 -1.92
C ASN A 71 -11.26 -8.50 -2.54
N ALA A 72 -11.21 -8.80 -3.84
CA ALA A 72 -9.95 -8.96 -4.55
C ALA A 72 -9.21 -7.62 -4.66
N LEU A 73 -7.92 -7.62 -4.34
CA LEU A 73 -7.13 -6.42 -4.07
C LEU A 73 -5.91 -6.34 -4.99
N LYS A 74 -5.60 -5.14 -5.47
CA LYS A 74 -4.38 -4.87 -6.24
C LYS A 74 -3.16 -4.81 -5.31
N GLU A 75 -2.13 -5.58 -5.64
CA GLU A 75 -0.81 -5.47 -5.05
C GLU A 75 0.17 -5.02 -6.13
N TYR A 76 0.85 -3.90 -5.92
CA TYR A 76 1.96 -3.50 -6.78
C TYR A 76 3.23 -4.22 -6.39
N ILE A 77 3.96 -4.72 -7.38
CA ILE A 77 5.17 -5.51 -7.15
C ILE A 77 6.41 -4.76 -7.63
N ASP A 78 7.54 -5.03 -6.98
CA ASP A 78 8.86 -4.47 -7.31
C ASP A 78 8.86 -2.93 -7.42
N THR A 79 8.12 -2.27 -6.51
CA THR A 79 8.00 -0.81 -6.51
C THR A 79 9.18 -0.15 -5.80
N PRO A 80 9.89 0.82 -6.41
CA PRO A 80 11.04 1.49 -5.80
C PRO A 80 10.60 2.61 -4.84
N LEU A 81 9.79 2.28 -3.84
CA LEU A 81 9.15 3.28 -2.96
C LEU A 81 9.91 3.56 -1.66
N LEU A 82 10.78 2.66 -1.22
CA LEU A 82 11.69 2.91 -0.09
C LEU A 82 13.06 3.26 -0.66
N THR A 83 13.30 4.55 -0.88
CA THR A 83 14.57 5.06 -1.41
C THR A 83 15.40 5.72 -0.31
N SER A 84 16.56 6.30 -0.65
CA SER A 84 17.35 7.08 0.32
C SER A 84 16.78 8.48 0.61
N GLU A 85 15.72 8.90 -0.10
CA GLU A 85 15.04 10.17 0.10
C GLU A 85 13.51 10.02 0.16
N LEU A 86 12.85 10.97 0.82
CA LEU A 86 11.38 11.02 0.87
C LEU A 86 10.82 11.39 -0.50
N LEU A 87 9.95 10.54 -1.02
CA LEU A 87 9.19 10.79 -2.23
C LEU A 87 7.98 11.69 -1.94
N SER A 88 7.64 12.56 -2.87
CA SER A 88 6.36 13.26 -2.90
C SER A 88 5.24 12.31 -3.32
N VAL A 89 3.98 12.67 -3.00
CA VAL A 89 2.81 11.89 -3.42
C VAL A 89 2.79 11.67 -4.94
N SER A 90 3.12 12.70 -5.73
CA SER A 90 3.16 12.57 -7.19
C SER A 90 4.25 11.61 -7.69
N GLU A 91 5.39 11.53 -6.99
CA GLU A 91 6.46 10.59 -7.34
C GLU A 91 6.05 9.16 -6.99
N VAL A 92 5.37 8.95 -5.87
CA VAL A 92 4.82 7.64 -5.48
C VAL A 92 3.73 7.20 -6.46
N GLU A 93 2.75 8.06 -6.75
CA GLU A 93 1.69 7.74 -7.73
C GLU A 93 2.29 7.43 -9.11
N SER A 94 3.28 8.21 -9.57
CA SER A 94 3.97 7.94 -10.83
C SER A 94 4.74 6.61 -10.82
N ALA A 95 5.35 6.24 -9.69
CA ALA A 95 6.07 4.98 -9.55
C ALA A 95 5.08 3.81 -9.57
N LEU A 96 3.97 3.90 -8.83
CA LEU A 96 2.90 2.91 -8.83
C LEU A 96 2.29 2.71 -10.22
N GLU A 97 1.99 3.80 -10.95
CA GLU A 97 1.47 3.73 -12.33
C GLU A 97 2.40 3.02 -13.32
N GLN A 98 3.71 3.03 -13.05
CA GLN A 98 4.73 2.39 -13.88
C GLN A 98 5.08 0.97 -13.40
N SER A 99 4.64 0.58 -12.20
CA SER A 99 4.92 -0.72 -11.63
C SER A 99 4.00 -1.79 -12.19
N ASP A 100 4.55 -3.00 -12.29
CA ASP A 100 3.73 -4.19 -12.46
C ASP A 100 2.87 -4.40 -11.21
N TYR A 101 1.77 -5.12 -11.39
CA TYR A 101 0.86 -5.44 -10.30
C TYR A 101 0.21 -6.80 -10.51
N ILE A 102 -0.23 -7.38 -9.41
CA ILE A 102 -1.02 -8.60 -9.37
C ILE A 102 -2.35 -8.32 -8.68
N TRP A 103 -3.33 -9.19 -8.94
CA TRP A 103 -4.56 -9.23 -8.15
C TRP A 103 -4.49 -10.39 -7.18
N ILE A 104 -4.64 -10.08 -5.89
CA ILE A 104 -4.82 -11.07 -4.83
C ILE A 104 -6.31 -11.32 -4.71
N ILE A 105 -6.74 -12.55 -4.94
CA ILE A 105 -8.15 -12.95 -4.98
C ILE A 105 -8.43 -13.87 -3.80
N PRO A 106 -9.15 -13.40 -2.76
CA PRO A 106 -9.52 -14.23 -1.63
C PRO A 106 -10.48 -15.35 -2.03
N ILE A 107 -10.31 -16.49 -1.37
CA ILE A 107 -11.16 -17.66 -1.49
C ILE A 107 -11.41 -18.16 -0.07
N ARG A 108 -12.67 -18.19 0.37
CA ARG A 108 -13.05 -18.63 1.71
C ARG A 108 -13.89 -19.90 1.63
N ALA A 109 -13.32 -21.00 2.11
CA ALA A 109 -14.03 -22.26 2.18
C ALA A 109 -13.71 -22.99 3.48
N TYR A 110 -14.74 -23.54 4.12
CA TYR A 110 -14.62 -24.38 5.31
C TYR A 110 -13.83 -23.73 6.48
N GLY A 111 -13.84 -22.41 6.59
CA GLY A 111 -13.09 -21.67 7.62
C GLY A 111 -11.65 -21.33 7.24
N HIS A 112 -11.16 -21.82 6.10
CA HIS A 112 -9.82 -21.50 5.59
C HIS A 112 -9.83 -20.38 4.57
N LEU A 113 -8.73 -19.63 4.55
CA LEU A 113 -8.43 -18.65 3.52
C LEU A 113 -7.42 -19.25 2.53
N TYR A 114 -7.74 -19.13 1.25
CA TYR A 114 -6.78 -19.22 0.16
C TYR A 114 -6.72 -17.89 -0.57
N GLU A 115 -5.58 -17.59 -1.17
CA GLU A 115 -5.41 -16.42 -2.03
C GLU A 115 -4.82 -16.87 -3.36
N ALA A 116 -5.57 -16.65 -4.43
CA ALA A 116 -5.09 -16.85 -5.79
C ALA A 116 -4.48 -15.56 -6.33
N CYS A 117 -3.37 -15.67 -7.06
CA CYS A 117 -2.69 -14.54 -7.67
C CYS A 117 -2.97 -14.52 -9.17
N ALA A 118 -3.75 -13.55 -9.64
CA ALA A 118 -3.88 -13.29 -11.06
C ALA A 118 -2.77 -12.33 -11.51
N VAL A 119 -2.05 -12.69 -12.56
CA VAL A 119 -0.92 -11.92 -13.11
C VAL A 119 -1.07 -11.75 -14.61
N ARG A 120 -0.54 -10.65 -15.15
CA ARG A 120 -0.52 -10.43 -16.60
C ARG A 120 0.40 -11.45 -17.27
N ALA A 121 -0.05 -11.97 -18.40
CA ALA A 121 0.76 -12.80 -19.27
C ALA A 121 1.84 -11.95 -19.95
N ASN A 122 3.00 -12.55 -20.20
CA ASN A 122 4.04 -11.93 -21.01
C ASN A 122 3.82 -12.23 -22.49
N GLY A 123 3.94 -11.21 -23.33
CA GLY A 123 4.00 -11.33 -24.77
C GLY A 123 5.28 -12.02 -25.24
N GLU A 124 5.38 -12.26 -26.55
CA GLU A 124 6.56 -12.90 -27.15
C GLU A 124 7.86 -12.11 -26.96
N ASP A 125 7.75 -10.80 -26.74
CA ASP A 125 8.86 -9.89 -26.44
C ASP A 125 9.19 -9.79 -24.94
N GLY A 126 8.48 -10.56 -24.10
CA GLY A 126 8.64 -10.56 -22.65
C GLY A 126 7.96 -9.39 -21.94
N GLN A 127 7.21 -8.54 -22.65
CA GLN A 127 6.46 -7.44 -22.04
C GLN A 127 5.04 -7.90 -21.63
N PRO A 128 4.47 -7.40 -20.53
CA PRO A 128 3.11 -7.72 -20.15
C PRO A 128 2.11 -7.36 -21.27
N ILE A 129 1.21 -8.29 -21.60
CA ILE A 129 0.09 -8.07 -22.51
C ILE A 129 -1.23 -8.01 -21.73
N ASP A 130 -2.27 -7.52 -22.38
CA ASP A 130 -3.63 -7.43 -21.80
C ASP A 130 -4.34 -8.80 -21.78
N GLN A 131 -3.71 -9.77 -21.13
CA GLN A 131 -4.22 -11.11 -20.87
C GLN A 131 -3.80 -11.52 -19.46
N TRP A 132 -4.71 -12.14 -18.72
CA TRP A 132 -4.48 -12.56 -17.34
C TRP A 132 -4.44 -14.08 -17.25
N HIS A 133 -3.69 -14.60 -16.28
CA HIS A 133 -3.69 -16.01 -15.89
C HIS A 133 -3.42 -16.12 -14.39
N ILE A 134 -3.66 -17.28 -13.81
CA ILE A 134 -3.44 -17.52 -12.39
C ILE A 134 -2.03 -18.12 -12.21
N SER A 135 -1.16 -17.41 -11.51
CA SER A 135 0.22 -17.86 -11.28
C SER A 135 0.32 -18.92 -10.19
N GLY A 136 -0.63 -18.94 -9.26
CA GLY A 136 -0.72 -19.89 -8.18
C GLY A 136 -1.79 -19.51 -7.17
N ALA A 137 -2.00 -20.40 -6.19
CA ALA A 137 -2.83 -20.14 -5.03
C ALA A 137 -2.08 -20.55 -3.76
N ARG A 138 -2.16 -19.73 -2.73
CA ARG A 138 -1.60 -20.00 -1.40
C ARG A 138 -2.73 -20.29 -0.43
N GLY A 139 -2.70 -21.44 0.24
CA GLY A 139 -3.55 -21.73 1.38
C GLY A 139 -2.88 -21.30 2.68
N TYR A 140 -3.67 -20.79 3.63
CA TYR A 140 -3.21 -20.47 4.97
C TYR A 140 -3.62 -21.57 5.95
N GLU A 141 -2.65 -22.04 6.75
CA GLU A 141 -2.84 -23.17 7.67
C GLU A 141 -3.79 -22.86 8.84
N LEU A 142 -3.83 -21.59 9.26
CA LEU A 142 -4.68 -21.14 10.35
C LEU A 142 -6.10 -20.85 9.85
N ASP A 143 -7.07 -21.48 10.48
CA ASP A 143 -8.49 -21.13 10.34
C ASP A 143 -8.69 -19.64 10.64
N ASP A 144 -9.67 -19.04 9.98
CA ASP A 144 -10.06 -17.64 10.16
C ASP A 144 -8.93 -16.62 9.89
N THR A 145 -7.87 -17.01 9.18
CA THR A 145 -6.84 -16.08 8.69
C THR A 145 -7.51 -14.88 7.98
N PRO A 146 -7.22 -13.63 8.39
CA PRO A 146 -7.80 -12.45 7.75
C PRO A 146 -7.20 -12.24 6.36
N THR A 147 -8.02 -11.72 5.45
CA THR A 147 -7.56 -11.11 4.19
C THR A 147 -6.74 -9.85 4.50
N TYR A 148 -5.99 -9.35 3.52
CA TYR A 148 -5.26 -8.07 3.69
C TYR A 148 -6.18 -6.90 4.08
N ILE A 149 -7.41 -6.85 3.58
CA ILE A 149 -8.38 -5.78 3.91
C ILE A 149 -8.88 -5.94 5.34
N GLU A 150 -9.22 -7.14 5.78
CA GLU A 150 -9.63 -7.40 7.17
C GLU A 150 -8.48 -7.10 8.13
N GLN A 151 -7.26 -7.52 7.80
CA GLN A 151 -6.08 -7.24 8.59
C GLN A 151 -5.78 -5.73 8.66
N LEU A 152 -5.94 -4.99 7.55
CA LEU A 152 -5.83 -3.53 7.57
C LEU A 152 -6.85 -2.91 8.53
N ASN A 153 -8.09 -3.37 8.52
CA ASN A 153 -9.12 -2.86 9.43
C ASN A 153 -8.80 -3.15 10.90
N ILE A 154 -8.26 -4.33 11.20
CA ILE A 154 -7.76 -4.68 12.55
C ILE A 154 -6.64 -3.72 12.95
N SER A 155 -5.65 -3.51 12.09
CA SER A 155 -4.54 -2.59 12.34
C SER A 155 -5.03 -1.14 12.53
N LEU A 156 -5.98 -0.66 11.73
CA LEU A 156 -6.52 0.69 11.88
C LEU A 156 -7.32 0.87 13.18
N ALA A 157 -8.01 -0.17 13.66
CA ALA A 157 -8.67 -0.14 14.96
C ALA A 157 -7.68 0.04 16.12
N ALA A 158 -6.48 -0.54 16.00
CA ALA A 158 -5.40 -0.40 16.97
C ALA A 158 -4.58 0.90 16.82
N ASN A 159 -4.68 1.59 15.68
CA ASN A 159 -4.01 2.87 15.40
C ASN A 159 -5.06 3.99 15.21
N PRO A 160 -5.76 4.43 16.29
CA PRO A 160 -6.94 5.30 16.18
C PRO A 160 -6.65 6.70 15.61
N ASP A 161 -5.39 7.11 15.56
CA ASP A 161 -4.98 8.36 14.93
C ASP A 161 -5.06 8.30 13.39
N ILE A 162 -5.07 7.09 12.80
CA ILE A 162 -5.18 6.86 11.36
C ILE A 162 -6.66 6.69 11.00
N VAL A 163 -7.32 7.81 10.72
CA VAL A 163 -8.74 7.82 10.33
C VAL A 163 -8.89 7.45 8.84
N TRP A 164 -9.55 6.32 8.55
CA TRP A 164 -9.83 5.79 7.20
C TRP A 164 -10.24 6.82 6.15
N ASP A 165 -11.00 7.86 6.52
CA ASP A 165 -11.47 8.92 5.62
C ASP A 165 -10.40 9.90 5.14
N ASN A 166 -9.24 9.92 5.81
CA ASN A 166 -8.18 10.88 5.49
C ASN A 166 -7.12 10.32 4.54
N TYR A 167 -7.13 9.01 4.28
CA TYR A 167 -6.03 8.32 3.62
C TYR A 167 -6.48 7.50 2.41
N LYS A 168 -5.57 7.40 1.45
CA LYS A 168 -5.52 6.35 0.42
C LYS A 168 -4.56 5.26 0.91
N PHE A 169 -4.87 4.03 0.54
CA PHE A 169 -4.13 2.84 0.92
C PHE A 169 -3.72 2.08 -0.35
N ARG A 170 -2.44 1.75 -0.47
CA ARG A 170 -1.90 0.96 -1.58
C ARG A 170 -1.11 -0.21 -1.01
N LEU A 171 -1.48 -1.42 -1.40
CA LEU A 171 -0.74 -2.61 -1.04
C LEU A 171 0.44 -2.75 -1.99
N VAL A 172 1.63 -2.86 -1.43
CA VAL A 172 2.87 -2.98 -2.19
C VAL A 172 3.69 -4.16 -1.67
N GLY A 173 4.13 -5.00 -2.59
CA GLY A 173 4.97 -6.17 -2.34
C GLY A 173 6.42 -5.93 -2.71
N GLY A 174 7.34 -6.62 -2.02
CA GLY A 174 8.75 -6.66 -2.39
C GLY A 174 9.47 -5.31 -2.33
N VAL A 175 9.02 -4.38 -1.50
CA VAL A 175 9.64 -3.06 -1.37
C VAL A 175 10.90 -3.17 -0.52
N ASP A 176 12.05 -3.37 -1.18
CA ASP A 176 13.36 -3.53 -0.54
C ASP A 176 13.61 -2.49 0.58
N PRO A 177 13.99 -2.89 1.79
CA PRO A 177 14.37 -4.25 2.25
C PRO A 177 13.20 -5.14 2.71
N ILE A 178 11.96 -4.66 2.65
CA ILE A 178 10.77 -5.36 3.14
C ILE A 178 10.24 -6.27 2.04
N ARG A 179 10.44 -7.57 2.20
CA ARG A 179 10.07 -8.56 1.16
C ARG A 179 8.57 -8.84 1.09
N PHE A 180 7.87 -8.69 2.20
CA PHE A 180 6.45 -9.05 2.32
C PHE A 180 5.54 -7.85 2.12
N PRO A 181 4.26 -8.06 1.77
CA PRO A 181 3.36 -6.96 1.42
C PRO A 181 3.09 -6.02 2.58
N VAL A 182 3.10 -4.73 2.29
CA VAL A 182 2.83 -3.65 3.23
C VAL A 182 1.87 -2.64 2.63
N TRP A 183 1.07 -2.02 3.50
CA TRP A 183 0.23 -0.90 3.13
C TRP A 183 1.03 0.39 3.21
N ILE A 184 1.15 1.10 2.09
CA ILE A 184 1.57 2.49 2.09
C ILE A 184 0.32 3.37 2.15
N THR A 185 0.34 4.32 3.07
CA THR A 185 -0.77 5.23 3.35
C THR A 185 -0.37 6.68 3.10
N PHE A 186 -1.26 7.42 2.45
CA PHE A 186 -0.99 8.81 2.10
C PHE A 186 -2.27 9.62 1.96
N THR A 187 -2.13 10.92 2.24
CA THR A 187 -3.16 11.92 1.95
C THR A 187 -2.96 12.46 0.54
N GLU A 188 -3.77 13.43 0.12
CA GLU A 188 -3.56 14.15 -1.15
C GLU A 188 -2.22 14.90 -1.23
N THR A 189 -1.51 15.10 -0.10
CA THR A 189 -0.33 15.98 -0.06
C THR A 189 0.92 15.37 0.54
N GLN A 190 0.80 14.27 1.30
CA GLN A 190 1.94 13.68 1.98
C GLN A 190 1.77 12.18 2.20
N MET A 191 2.90 11.47 2.11
CA MET A 191 3.08 10.09 2.56
C MET A 191 3.18 10.09 4.09
N GLU A 192 2.44 9.22 4.78
CA GLU A 192 2.39 9.27 6.25
C GLU A 192 2.82 7.98 6.92
N TYR A 193 2.21 6.85 6.59
CA TYR A 193 2.47 5.59 7.29
C TYR A 193 2.72 4.42 6.37
N LEU A 194 3.46 3.46 6.90
CA LEU A 194 3.59 2.11 6.41
C LEU A 194 3.02 1.16 7.47
N ILE A 195 2.06 0.32 7.07
CA ILE A 195 1.40 -0.64 7.96
C ILE A 195 1.70 -2.05 7.42
N PRO A 196 2.23 -2.99 8.22
CA PRO A 196 2.41 -4.36 7.80
C PRO A 196 1.12 -4.98 7.25
N GLY A 197 1.22 -5.70 6.13
CA GLY A 197 0.08 -6.41 5.56
C GLY A 197 -0.29 -7.64 6.38
N ARG A 198 0.71 -8.36 6.91
CA ARG A 198 0.60 -9.58 7.73
C ARG A 198 1.81 -9.72 8.67
N GLU A 199 1.83 -10.79 9.46
CA GLU A 199 2.87 -11.13 10.45
C GLU A 199 4.27 -11.22 9.82
N ASP A 200 4.39 -11.75 8.61
CA ASP A 200 5.66 -11.86 7.89
C ASP A 200 6.27 -10.48 7.55
N ALA A 201 5.43 -9.53 7.13
CA ALA A 201 5.82 -8.14 6.96
C ALA A 201 6.11 -7.44 8.30
N ALA A 202 5.33 -7.74 9.35
CA ALA A 202 5.53 -7.18 10.67
C ALA A 202 6.87 -7.63 11.27
N ALA A 203 7.25 -8.88 11.05
CA ALA A 203 8.55 -9.42 11.46
C ALA A 203 9.74 -8.76 10.76
N CYS A 204 9.52 -8.03 9.67
CA CYS A 204 10.58 -7.28 8.97
C CYS A 204 10.80 -5.86 9.53
N LEU A 205 9.94 -5.40 10.45
CA LEU A 205 9.93 -4.05 11.01
C LEU A 205 9.93 -4.08 12.53
N THR A 206 10.67 -3.18 13.17
CA THR A 206 10.62 -3.03 14.62
C THR A 206 10.85 -1.60 15.03
N ASP A 207 10.23 -1.19 16.14
CA ASP A 207 10.65 -0.03 16.91
C ASP A 207 11.33 -0.52 18.18
N SER A 208 12.67 -0.58 18.16
CA SER A 208 13.43 -1.02 19.33
C SER A 208 13.26 -0.13 20.57
N SER A 209 12.76 1.09 20.42
CA SER A 209 12.52 1.99 21.56
C SER A 209 11.23 1.67 22.31
N GLU A 210 10.31 0.93 21.68
CA GLU A 210 9.03 0.50 22.24
C GLU A 210 9.04 -0.96 22.75
N ILE A 211 10.19 -1.64 22.72
CA ILE A 211 10.37 -2.98 23.32
C ILE A 211 10.40 -2.86 24.85
N ALA A 212 9.25 -2.52 25.43
CA ALA A 212 8.91 -2.92 26.78
C ALA A 212 8.16 -4.26 26.66
N GLU A 213 8.64 -5.26 27.42
CA GLU A 213 8.07 -6.60 27.57
C GLU A 213 6.54 -6.54 27.67
N ASP A 214 5.82 -6.95 26.62
CA ASP A 214 4.50 -7.58 26.62
C ASP A 214 3.88 -7.42 25.23
N ARG A 215 3.80 -8.50 24.45
CA ARG A 215 2.80 -8.72 23.38
C ARG A 215 3.02 -10.13 22.80
N LEU A 216 2.46 -11.11 23.51
CA LEU A 216 2.26 -12.48 23.03
C LEU A 216 0.87 -12.92 23.48
N ASP A 217 -0.14 -12.21 23.01
CA ASP A 217 -1.53 -12.64 23.02
C ASP A 217 -2.12 -12.38 21.63
N GLY A 218 -2.69 -13.45 21.06
CA GLY A 218 -3.08 -13.56 19.66
C GLY A 218 -4.10 -12.53 19.19
N GLU A 219 -4.15 -12.39 17.86
CA GLU A 219 -4.54 -11.20 17.08
C GLU A 219 -3.41 -10.16 17.06
N GLU A 220 -2.42 -10.36 16.18
CA GLU A 220 -1.34 -9.38 16.02
C GLU A 220 -1.89 -8.11 15.37
N GLU A 221 -2.25 -7.13 16.21
CA GLU A 221 -2.52 -5.78 15.76
C GLU A 221 -1.20 -5.16 15.28
N PHE A 222 -1.09 -4.87 13.99
CA PHE A 222 0.16 -4.33 13.44
C PHE A 222 0.28 -2.83 13.66
N HIS A 223 1.40 -2.44 14.26
CA HIS A 223 1.75 -1.05 14.47
C HIS A 223 1.94 -0.33 13.13
N ALA A 224 1.47 0.92 13.05
CA ALA A 224 1.68 1.78 11.90
C ALA A 224 2.96 2.61 12.06
N TYR A 225 3.94 2.37 11.19
CA TYR A 225 5.22 3.08 11.24
C TYR A 225 5.16 4.35 10.40
N SER A 226 5.78 5.45 10.88
CA SER A 226 5.91 6.65 10.05
C SER A 226 6.73 6.33 8.79
N TYR A 227 6.17 6.61 7.61
CA TYR A 227 6.84 6.41 6.32
C TYR A 227 8.20 7.12 6.29
N ALA A 228 8.29 8.32 6.86
CA ALA A 228 9.53 9.06 6.92
C ALA A 228 10.60 8.42 7.81
N ALA A 229 10.17 7.77 8.90
CA ALA A 229 11.06 7.02 9.78
C ALA A 229 11.58 5.76 9.09
N VAL A 230 10.71 5.03 8.39
CA VAL A 230 11.09 3.84 7.61
C VAL A 230 12.11 4.21 6.53
N VAL A 231 11.84 5.24 5.72
CA VAL A 231 12.78 5.72 4.69
C VAL A 231 14.14 6.12 5.30
N ALA A 232 14.13 6.78 6.46
CA ALA A 232 15.37 7.14 7.15
C ALA A 232 16.15 5.91 7.62
N ALA A 233 15.47 4.90 8.18
CA ALA A 233 16.08 3.65 8.61
C ALA A 233 16.67 2.86 7.43
N VAL A 234 15.97 2.81 6.30
CA VAL A 234 16.49 2.18 5.06
C VAL A 234 17.75 2.90 4.58
N ALA A 235 17.71 4.24 4.53
CA ALA A 235 18.84 5.06 4.08
C ALA A 235 20.09 4.86 4.95
N ASP A 236 19.91 4.66 6.25
CA ASP A 236 20.99 4.46 7.21
C ASP A 236 21.38 2.98 7.39
N SER A 237 20.66 2.06 6.73
CA SER A 237 20.83 0.62 6.89
C SER A 237 20.77 0.20 8.37
N SER A 238 19.80 0.75 9.10
CA SER A 238 19.55 0.51 10.52
C SER A 238 18.97 -0.89 10.73
N TYR A 239 19.72 -1.90 10.37
CA TYR A 239 19.32 -3.30 10.48
C TYR A 239 19.80 -3.89 11.81
N ILE A 240 18.93 -4.68 12.42
CA ILE A 240 19.30 -5.53 13.55
C ILE A 240 19.22 -6.99 13.13
N GLU A 241 20.19 -7.77 13.58
CA GLU A 241 20.15 -9.22 13.46
C GLU A 241 19.35 -9.77 14.63
N THR A 242 18.26 -10.47 14.33
CA THR A 242 17.48 -11.21 15.31
C THR A 242 17.62 -12.69 15.04
N GLU A 243 17.88 -13.49 16.07
CA GLU A 243 17.81 -14.95 15.96
C GLU A 243 16.34 -15.37 15.87
N ASP A 244 15.96 -16.10 14.83
CA ASP A 244 14.67 -16.76 14.81
C ASP A 244 14.68 -18.01 15.70
N ALA A 245 13.49 -18.49 16.07
CA ALA A 245 13.34 -19.69 16.91
C ALA A 245 13.87 -20.99 16.25
N GLN A 246 14.28 -20.94 14.97
CA GLN A 246 14.78 -22.05 14.17
C GLN A 246 16.29 -21.94 13.87
N GLY A 247 16.99 -20.94 14.44
CA GLY A 247 18.44 -20.76 14.30
C GLY A 247 18.90 -20.05 13.02
N GLY A 248 18.00 -19.36 12.31
CA GLY A 248 18.29 -18.43 11.23
C GLY A 248 18.56 -17.00 11.75
N THR A 249 19.39 -16.25 11.02
CA THR A 249 19.57 -14.81 11.25
C THR A 249 18.56 -14.06 10.40
N ASN A 250 17.55 -13.46 11.04
CA ASN A 250 16.65 -12.52 10.40
C ASN A 250 17.23 -11.10 10.48
N ILE A 251 17.12 -10.37 9.38
CA ILE A 251 17.50 -8.95 9.30
C ILE A 251 16.22 -8.15 9.43
N VAL A 252 16.08 -7.39 10.52
CA VAL A 252 14.90 -6.58 10.81
C VAL A 252 15.28 -5.11 10.68
N LEU A 253 14.43 -4.32 10.03
CA LEU A 253 14.63 -2.88 9.92
C LEU A 253 14.19 -2.19 11.22
N ASN A 254 15.13 -1.56 11.92
CA ASN A 254 14.87 -0.81 13.13
C ASN A 254 14.48 0.64 12.81
N VAL A 255 13.21 0.97 13.03
CA VAL A 255 12.59 2.26 12.74
C VAL A 255 12.76 3.27 13.89
N ALA A 256 13.17 2.81 15.08
CA ALA A 256 13.30 3.63 16.30
C ALA A 256 14.42 4.68 16.22
N ASP A 257 15.56 4.29 15.64
CA ASP A 257 16.76 5.12 15.58
C ASP A 257 16.74 6.03 14.34
N GLN A 258 16.00 7.14 14.43
CA GLN A 258 16.03 8.15 13.38
C GLN A 258 17.36 8.93 13.40
N PRO A 259 18.12 8.98 12.29
CA PRO A 259 19.20 9.95 12.18
C PRO A 259 18.67 11.38 12.25
N VAL A 260 19.37 12.22 13.04
CA VAL A 260 19.12 13.67 13.21
C VAL A 260 18.98 14.41 11.87
N LYS A 261 19.57 13.88 10.79
CA LYS A 261 19.51 14.44 9.42
C LYS A 261 18.09 14.44 8.82
N HIS A 262 17.27 13.42 9.10
CA HIS A 262 15.90 13.31 8.56
C HIS A 262 14.89 14.12 9.39
N GLN A 263 15.06 14.15 10.72
CA GLN A 263 14.29 15.06 11.60
C GLN A 263 14.44 16.52 11.18
N ASN A 264 15.66 16.94 10.80
CA ASN A 264 15.90 18.29 10.33
C ASN A 264 15.25 18.58 8.96
N LYS A 265 15.17 17.63 8.03
CA LYS A 265 14.47 17.83 6.74
C LYS A 265 12.94 17.98 6.95
N MET A 266 12.32 17.11 7.75
CA MET A 266 10.88 17.20 8.08
C MET A 266 10.53 18.52 8.77
N LEU A 267 11.35 18.95 9.74
CA LEU A 267 11.20 20.21 10.45
C LEU A 267 11.39 21.43 9.53
N VAL A 268 12.31 21.36 8.55
CA VAL A 268 12.50 22.40 7.53
C VAL A 268 11.33 22.47 6.54
N ILE A 269 10.74 21.34 6.15
CA ILE A 269 9.56 21.33 5.25
C ILE A 269 8.34 21.93 5.97
N THR A 270 8.05 21.50 7.19
CA THR A 270 6.93 22.06 7.98
C THR A 270 7.12 23.53 8.31
N LEU A 271 8.32 23.96 8.74
CA LEU A 271 8.62 25.38 8.95
C LEU A 271 8.59 26.18 7.64
N GLY A 272 9.06 25.59 6.54
CA GLY A 272 9.10 26.22 5.22
C GLY A 272 7.69 26.54 4.70
N ILE A 273 6.76 25.59 4.80
CA ILE A 273 5.35 25.78 4.43
C ILE A 273 4.69 26.84 5.33
N GLY A 274 4.95 26.80 6.64
CA GLY A 274 4.46 27.79 7.61
C GLY A 274 4.93 29.22 7.31
N ILE A 275 6.22 29.39 6.98
CA ILE A 275 6.79 30.70 6.62
C ILE A 275 6.20 31.21 5.30
N LEU A 276 5.98 30.34 4.32
CA LEU A 276 5.39 30.69 3.02
C LEU A 276 3.93 31.16 3.18
N ALA A 277 3.15 30.48 4.01
CA ALA A 277 1.78 30.88 4.35
C ALA A 277 1.72 32.26 5.03
N ILE A 278 2.61 32.51 6.00
CA ILE A 278 2.71 33.82 6.68
C ILE A 278 3.12 34.92 5.68
N GLY A 279 4.07 34.64 4.79
CA GLY A 279 4.50 35.55 3.73
C GLY A 279 3.37 35.94 2.78
N VAL A 280 2.55 34.98 2.35
CA VAL A 280 1.38 35.22 1.48
C VAL A 280 0.34 36.09 2.19
N ILE A 281 0.05 35.82 3.47
CA ILE A 281 -0.88 36.61 4.28
C ILE A 281 -0.38 38.06 4.44
N ALA A 282 0.92 38.24 4.72
CA ALA A 282 1.53 39.57 4.84
C ALA A 282 1.47 40.36 3.53
N ILE A 283 1.78 39.72 2.39
CA ILE A 283 1.70 40.35 1.06
C ILE A 283 0.27 40.77 0.73
N LEU A 284 -0.72 39.91 1.03
CA LEU A 284 -2.14 40.23 0.84
C LEU A 284 -2.61 41.40 1.73
N ALA A 285 -2.13 41.47 2.97
CA ALA A 285 -2.42 42.56 3.89
C ALA A 285 -1.83 43.91 3.42
N ILE A 286 -0.58 43.89 2.92
CA ILE A 286 0.08 45.09 2.36
C ILE A 286 -0.64 45.57 1.10
N LYS A 287 -1.00 44.65 0.19
CA LYS A 287 -1.77 44.98 -1.03
C LYS A 287 -3.15 45.57 -0.71
N ARG A 288 -3.83 45.09 0.34
CA ARG A 288 -5.10 45.67 0.82
C ARG A 288 -4.92 47.08 1.37
N LYS A 289 -3.80 47.36 2.05
CA LYS A 289 -3.51 48.68 2.62
C LYS A 289 -3.15 49.73 1.56
N GLN A 290 -2.53 49.33 0.45
CA GLN A 290 -2.21 50.22 -0.68
C GLN A 290 -3.41 50.54 -1.61
N ARG A 291 -4.54 49.84 -1.45
CA ARG A 291 -5.78 50.06 -2.22
C ARG A 291 -6.82 50.91 -1.48
N LYS A 292 -6.49 51.40 -0.27
CA LYS A 292 -7.23 52.45 0.44
C LYS A 292 -6.44 53.74 0.37
#